data_AF-A0A800FKF5-F1
#
_entry.id   AF-A0A800FKF5-F1
#
_cell.length_a   1.000
_cell.length_b   1.000
_cell.length_c   1.000
_cell.angle_alpha   90.00
_cell.angle_beta   90.00
_cell.angle_gamma   90.00
#
_symmetry.space_group_name_H-M   'P 1'
#
loop_
_entity.id
_entity.type
_entity.pdbx_description
1 polymer ?
#
loop_
_entity_poly.entity_id
_entity_poly.type
_entity_poly.pdbx_seq_one_letter_code
_entity_poly.pdbx_strand_id
1 'polypeptide(L)'
;MVQINSVNPDLSTDGKGEREIAEYIHHHFQLLDIPSEVHTVIDERCNTTAVLTGEARDRILLLNGHIDTVGIEGMDDPFTLKKVGDRLYGRGTYDMLAGCAIQMGLAN
;
A
#
# COMPACT_ATOMS: atom_id res chain seq x y z
N MET A 1 5.61 2.63 -3.96
CA MET A 1 5.14 1.56 -3.05
C MET A 1 6.23 0.56 -2.70
N VAL A 2 6.74 -0.29 -3.61
CA VAL A 2 7.75 -1.35 -3.29
C VAL A 2 9.02 -0.86 -2.56
N GLN A 3 9.43 0.39 -2.79
CA GLN A 3 10.59 0.99 -2.11
C GLN A 3 10.38 1.27 -0.62
N ILE A 4 9.14 1.30 -0.17
CA ILE A 4 8.79 1.58 1.23
C ILE A 4 8.82 0.25 1.97
N ASN A 5 9.58 0.18 3.06
CA ASN A 5 9.60 -1.00 3.91
C ASN A 5 8.33 -1.03 4.75
N SER A 6 7.29 -1.68 4.23
CA SER A 6 6.05 -1.97 4.96
C SER A 6 6.00 -3.38 5.53
N VAL A 7 7.16 -4.00 5.80
CA VAL A 7 7.19 -5.34 6.38
C VAL A 7 6.49 -5.31 7.74
N ASN A 8 5.58 -6.27 7.93
CA ASN A 8 4.79 -6.42 9.14
C ASN A 8 5.73 -6.75 10.33
N PRO A 9 5.76 -5.91 11.38
CA PRO A 9 6.67 -6.10 12.51
C PRO A 9 6.34 -7.34 13.34
N ASP A 10 5.14 -7.91 13.23
CA ASP A 10 4.76 -9.16 13.90
C ASP A 10 5.32 -10.39 13.18
N LEU A 11 5.77 -10.25 11.92
CA LEU A 11 6.26 -11.34 11.08
C LEU A 11 7.78 -11.35 10.90
N SER A 12 8.46 -10.21 11.10
CA SER A 12 9.91 -10.10 10.94
C SER A 12 10.47 -8.94 11.76
N THR A 13 11.68 -9.12 12.30
CA THR A 13 12.40 -8.09 13.07
C THR A 13 12.86 -6.92 12.21
N ASP A 14 12.91 -7.10 10.89
CA ASP A 14 13.22 -6.04 9.93
C ASP A 14 11.99 -5.18 9.59
N GLY A 15 10.83 -5.53 10.16
CA GLY A 15 9.56 -4.83 9.99
C GLY A 15 9.58 -3.40 10.51
N LYS A 16 9.12 -2.47 9.69
CA LYS A 16 8.94 -1.05 10.07
C LYS A 16 7.47 -0.68 10.22
N GLY A 17 6.54 -1.57 9.86
CA GLY A 17 5.11 -1.28 9.87
C GLY A 17 4.67 -0.44 8.68
N GLU A 18 3.38 -0.14 8.66
CA GLU A 18 2.66 0.34 7.50
C GLU A 18 2.53 1.87 7.45
N ARG A 19 2.97 2.61 8.48
CA ARG A 19 2.78 4.05 8.57
C ARG A 19 3.31 4.83 7.37
N GLU A 20 4.56 4.59 6.98
CA GLU A 20 5.18 5.30 5.83
C GLU A 20 4.41 5.04 4.52
N ILE A 21 3.98 3.80 4.28
CA ILE A 21 3.24 3.46 3.06
C ILE A 21 1.79 3.98 3.11
N ALA A 22 1.16 3.99 4.28
CA ALA A 22 -0.16 4.57 4.48
C ALA A 22 -0.15 6.08 4.22
N GLU A 23 0.86 6.78 4.73
CA GLU A 23 1.09 8.21 4.48
C GLU A 23 1.38 8.49 2.99
N TYR A 24 2.16 7.65 2.32
CA TYR A 24 2.39 7.75 0.87
C TYR A 24 1.09 7.64 0.07
N ILE A 25 0.23 6.68 0.40
CA ILE A 25 -1.07 6.49 -0.27
C ILE A 25 -2.00 7.67 0.03
N HIS A 26 -2.07 8.13 1.28
CA HIS A 26 -2.82 9.33 1.65
C HIS A 26 -2.36 10.55 0.85
N HIS A 27 -1.06 10.79 0.77
CA HIS A 27 -0.49 11.89 -0.01
C HIS A 27 -0.86 11.80 -1.50
N HIS A 28 -0.85 10.60 -2.08
CA HIS A 28 -1.29 10.40 -3.45
C HIS A 28 -2.73 10.88 -3.66
N PHE A 29 -3.67 10.55 -2.77
CA PHE A 29 -5.06 10.99 -2.87
C PHE A 29 -5.25 12.48 -2.54
N GLN A 30 -4.44 13.05 -1.65
CA GLN A 30 -4.43 14.51 -1.40
C GLN A 30 -4.06 15.28 -2.67
N LEU A 31 -3.10 14.79 -3.48
CA LEU A 31 -2.73 15.41 -4.76
C LEU A 31 -3.86 15.36 -5.81
N LEU A 32 -4.84 14.48 -5.63
CA LEU A 32 -6.02 14.34 -6.48
C LEU A 32 -7.25 15.03 -5.89
N ASP A 33 -7.10 15.79 -4.80
CA ASP A 33 -8.21 16.40 -4.04
C ASP A 33 -9.26 15.36 -3.57
N ILE A 34 -8.85 14.10 -3.37
CA ILE A 34 -9.71 13.02 -2.88
C ILE A 34 -9.61 12.94 -1.35
N PRO A 35 -10.73 13.10 -0.61
CA PRO A 35 -10.75 12.95 0.84
C PRO A 35 -10.14 11.61 1.26
N SER A 36 -9.13 11.68 2.12
CA SER A 36 -8.40 10.51 2.58
C SER A 36 -7.89 10.72 3.99
N GLU A 37 -7.67 9.62 4.71
CA GLU A 37 -7.26 9.63 6.12
C GLU A 37 -6.32 8.45 6.40
N VAL A 38 -5.33 8.67 7.27
CA VAL A 38 -4.46 7.64 7.82
C VAL A 38 -4.97 7.28 9.21
N HIS A 39 -5.18 6.00 9.45
CA HIS A 39 -5.72 5.47 10.71
C HIS A 39 -4.65 4.64 11.41
N THR A 40 -4.12 5.14 12.52
CA THR A 40 -3.25 4.33 13.39
C THR A 40 -4.09 3.32 14.16
N VAL A 41 -3.81 2.02 13.98
CA VAL A 41 -4.48 0.92 14.69
C VAL A 41 -3.72 0.61 15.97
N ILE A 42 -2.42 0.35 15.87
CA ILE A 42 -1.50 0.12 17.00
C ILE A 42 -0.08 0.45 16.56
N ASP A 43 0.62 1.31 17.30
CA ASP A 43 1.99 1.75 17.01
C ASP A 43 2.18 2.18 15.53
N GLU A 44 3.00 1.45 14.77
CA GLU A 44 3.29 1.69 13.34
C GLU A 44 2.31 1.00 12.38
N ARG A 45 1.34 0.24 12.92
CA ARG A 45 0.31 -0.46 12.15
C ARG A 45 -0.77 0.54 11.75
N CYS A 46 -0.70 1.02 10.52
CA CYS A 46 -1.63 2.00 9.98
C CYS A 46 -2.45 1.44 8.81
N ASN A 47 -3.71 1.83 8.74
CA ASN A 47 -4.53 1.73 7.54
C ASN A 47 -4.61 3.11 6.87
N THR A 48 -5.02 3.14 5.59
CA THR A 48 -5.50 4.38 4.98
C THR A 48 -6.77 4.15 4.20
N THR A 49 -7.62 5.17 4.17
CA THR A 49 -8.89 5.17 3.45
C THR A 49 -8.95 6.38 2.54
N ALA A 50 -9.55 6.23 1.36
CA ALA A 50 -9.90 7.32 0.47
C ALA A 50 -11.34 7.16 -0.02
N VAL A 51 -12.08 8.26 -0.13
CA VAL A 51 -13.52 8.25 -0.44
C VAL A 51 -13.81 9.15 -1.63
N LEU A 52 -14.20 8.55 -2.75
CA LEU A 52 -14.77 9.27 -3.89
C LEU A 52 -16.29 9.25 -3.77
N THR A 53 -16.91 10.44 -3.72
CA THR A 53 -18.37 10.55 -3.65
C THR A 53 -18.97 10.47 -5.06
N GLY A 54 -19.65 9.37 -5.35
CA GLY A 54 -20.44 9.21 -6.58
C GLY A 54 -21.86 9.77 -6.48
N GLU A 55 -22.59 9.74 -7.60
CA GLU A 55 -23.98 10.21 -7.68
C GLU A 55 -24.97 9.33 -6.90
N ALA A 56 -24.78 8.01 -6.95
CA ALA A 56 -25.64 7.02 -6.29
C ALA A 56 -25.12 6.70 -4.87
N ARG A 57 -25.54 7.49 -3.88
CA ARG A 57 -25.08 7.38 -2.48
C ARG A 57 -25.48 6.07 -1.78
N ASP A 58 -26.42 5.32 -2.32
CA ASP A 58 -26.90 4.03 -1.81
C ASP A 58 -26.12 2.82 -2.38
N ARG A 59 -25.23 3.04 -3.35
CA ARG A 59 -24.40 2.00 -3.97
C ARG A 59 -22.93 2.24 -3.66
N ILE A 60 -22.36 1.39 -2.82
CA ILE A 60 -20.97 1.51 -2.37
C ILE A 60 -20.14 0.41 -3.04
N LEU A 61 -19.06 0.80 -3.71
CA LEU A 61 -17.99 -0.10 -4.11
C LEU A 61 -16.81 0.12 -3.17
N LEU A 62 -16.42 -0.92 -2.43
CA LEU A 62 -15.21 -0.92 -1.61
C LEU A 62 -14.11 -1.69 -2.33
N LEU A 63 -13.04 -0.99 -2.69
CA LEU A 63 -11.78 -1.61 -3.07
C LEU A 63 -10.94 -1.73 -1.79
N ASN A 64 -10.53 -2.95 -1.44
CA ASN A 64 -9.77 -3.21 -0.23
C ASN A 64 -8.53 -4.06 -0.55
N GLY A 65 -7.48 -3.85 0.23
CA GLY A 65 -6.24 -4.57 0.18
C GLY A 65 -5.40 -4.28 1.43
N HIS A 66 -4.40 -5.12 1.69
CA HIS A 66 -3.39 -4.90 2.70
C HIS A 66 -2.17 -4.19 2.08
N ILE A 67 -1.45 -3.45 2.92
CA ILE A 67 -0.29 -2.66 2.52
C ILE A 67 0.96 -3.08 3.28
N ASP A 68 0.85 -4.07 4.17
CA ASP A 68 1.98 -4.75 4.76
C ASP A 68 2.57 -5.79 3.83
N THR A 69 3.74 -6.28 4.19
CA THR A 69 4.35 -7.41 3.51
C THR A 69 5.00 -8.35 4.50
N VAL A 70 5.24 -9.59 4.08
CA VAL A 70 6.01 -10.57 4.87
C VAL A 70 7.51 -10.21 4.90
N GLY A 71 8.27 -10.93 5.72
CA GLY A 71 9.72 -10.80 5.84
C GLY A 71 10.50 -10.88 4.52
N ILE A 72 11.75 -10.43 4.58
CA ILE A 72 12.64 -10.24 3.43
C ILE A 72 13.84 -11.20 3.44
N GLU A 73 13.76 -12.27 4.23
CA GLU A 73 14.86 -13.19 4.47
C GLU A 73 15.31 -13.86 3.15
N GLY A 74 16.61 -13.79 2.88
CA GLY A 74 17.21 -14.39 1.68
C GLY A 74 16.93 -13.66 0.36
N MET A 75 16.39 -12.44 0.40
CA MET A 75 16.18 -11.60 -0.79
C MET A 75 17.33 -10.62 -1.02
N ASP A 76 17.78 -10.48 -2.27
CA ASP A 76 18.73 -9.44 -2.70
C ASP A 76 17.99 -8.15 -3.12
N ASP A 77 18.20 -7.08 -2.35
CA ASP A 77 17.55 -5.76 -2.50
C ASP A 77 16.01 -5.83 -2.57
N PRO A 78 15.33 -6.31 -1.51
CA PRO A 78 13.88 -6.57 -1.53
C PRO A 78 13.04 -5.36 -1.90
N PHE A 79 13.50 -4.15 -1.53
CA PHE A 79 12.78 -2.89 -1.77
C PHE A 79 13.18 -2.22 -3.09
N THR A 80 14.02 -2.84 -3.91
CA THR A 80 14.33 -2.34 -5.26
C THR A 80 13.44 -3.03 -6.28
N LEU A 81 12.56 -2.28 -6.94
CA LEU A 81 11.73 -2.81 -8.02
C LEU A 81 12.61 -3.09 -9.25
N LYS A 82 12.80 -4.37 -9.59
CA LYS A 82 13.59 -4.82 -10.73
C LYS A 82 12.67 -5.39 -11.82
N LYS A 83 12.80 -4.93 -13.05
CA LYS A 83 12.10 -5.51 -14.21
C LYS A 83 13.02 -6.44 -14.98
N VAL A 84 12.59 -7.68 -15.21
CA VAL A 84 13.30 -8.66 -16.03
C VAL A 84 12.32 -9.26 -17.02
N GLY A 85 12.43 -8.89 -18.29
CA GLY A 85 11.45 -9.25 -19.31
C GLY A 85 10.07 -8.66 -18.99
N ASP A 86 9.07 -9.52 -18.88
CA ASP A 86 7.68 -9.24 -18.54
C ASP A 86 7.38 -9.30 -17.04
N ARG A 87 8.39 -9.60 -16.21
CA ARG A 87 8.24 -9.78 -14.77
C ARG A 87 8.78 -8.58 -13.98
N LEU A 88 8.10 -8.29 -12.88
CA LEU A 88 8.53 -7.34 -11.85
C LEU A 88 8.91 -8.10 -10.60
N TYR A 89 10.06 -7.74 -10.01
CA TYR A 89 10.63 -8.36 -8.81
C TYR A 89 10.81 -7.30 -7.73
N GLY A 90 10.50 -7.68 -6.50
CA GLY A 90 10.56 -6.83 -5.31
C GLY A 90 9.51 -7.29 -4.30
N ARG A 91 9.77 -7.10 -3.00
CA ARG A 91 8.82 -7.42 -1.93
C ARG A 91 7.54 -6.62 -2.12
N GLY A 92 6.40 -7.30 -2.06
CA GLY A 92 5.08 -6.69 -2.25
C GLY A 92 4.63 -6.51 -3.71
N THR A 93 5.48 -6.80 -4.70
CA THR A 93 5.12 -6.63 -6.13
C THR A 93 3.93 -7.45 -6.57
N TYR A 94 3.70 -8.63 -5.98
CA TYR A 94 2.50 -9.44 -6.23
C TYR A 94 1.52 -9.35 -5.07
N ASP A 95 1.98 -9.62 -3.84
CA ASP A 95 1.17 -9.67 -2.62
C ASP A 95 1.53 -8.53 -1.64
N MET A 96 0.74 -7.46 -1.56
CA MET A 96 -0.31 -7.10 -2.55
C MET A 96 -0.24 -5.67 -3.07
N LEU A 97 0.94 -5.06 -2.99
CA LEU A 97 1.13 -3.65 -3.33
C LEU A 97 0.80 -3.32 -4.78
N ALA A 98 0.96 -4.24 -5.74
CA ALA A 98 0.52 -3.98 -7.12
C ALA A 98 -1.01 -3.87 -7.24
N GLY A 99 -1.76 -4.70 -6.50
CA GLY A 99 -3.22 -4.59 -6.46
C GLY A 99 -3.65 -3.23 -5.92
N CYS A 100 -3.05 -2.81 -4.80
CA CYS A 100 -3.30 -1.50 -4.20
C CYS A 100 -2.91 -0.35 -5.14
N ALA A 101 -1.77 -0.44 -5.83
CA ALA A 101 -1.34 0.56 -6.81
C ALA A 101 -2.32 0.70 -7.98
N ILE A 102 -2.88 -0.40 -8.48
CA ILE A 102 -3.91 -0.38 -9.52
C ILE A 102 -5.19 0.27 -8.98
N GLN A 103 -5.64 -0.09 -7.77
CA GLN A 103 -6.81 0.52 -7.15
C GLN A 103 -6.65 2.05 -7.02
N MET A 104 -5.47 2.52 -6.59
CA MET A 104 -5.14 3.94 -6.54
C MET A 104 -5.21 4.58 -7.93
N GLY A 105 -4.59 3.96 -8.95
CA GLY A 105 -4.57 4.51 -10.31
C GLY A 105 -5.92 4.48 -11.04
N LEU A 106 -6.93 3.78 -10.52
CA LEU A 106 -8.31 3.85 -11.04
C LEU A 106 -9.06 5.09 -10.52
N ALA A 107 -8.59 5.73 -9.46
CA ALA A 107 -9.12 7.00 -8.99
C ALA A 107 -8.51 8.13 -9.84
N ASN A 108 -9.37 8.92 -10.50
CA ASN A 108 -9.01 10.09 -11.30
C ASN A 108 -9.82 11.30 -10.86
#